data_AF-A0A1M3II04-F1
#
_entry.id   AF-A0A1M3II04-F1
#
_cell.length_a   1.000
_cell.length_b   1.000
_cell.length_c   1.000
_cell.angle_alpha   90.00
_cell.angle_beta   90.00
_cell.angle_gamma   90.00
#
_symmetry.space_group_name_H-M   'P 1'
#
loop_
_entity.id
_entity.type
_entity.pdbx_description
1 polymer ?
#
loop_
_entity_poly.entity_id
_entity_poly.type
_entity_poly.pdbx_seq_one_letter_code
_entity_poly.pdbx_strand_id
1 'polypeptide(L)'
;MYEYYIPLQQTIKNFPVMKSYQNKLDRFRSIAKKLVDEHSAEYFSNQQVYNDLGVDDTSAAYKSHLDSLSKQLEEQAQYFVMTARAGAEAIKQEISGLCRKYMDQFVQRNQPTY
;
A
#
# COMPACT_ATOMS: atom_id res chain seq x y z
N MET A 1 -53.02 -11.28 30.65
CA MET A 1 -52.59 -10.27 29.66
C MET A 1 -51.08 -10.40 29.52
N TYR A 2 -50.62 -10.85 28.36
CA TYR A 2 -49.20 -10.85 27.99
C TYR A 2 -48.78 -9.41 27.69
N GLU A 3 -47.60 -8.98 28.12
CA GLU A 3 -46.68 -8.21 27.27
C GLU A 3 -45.26 -8.20 27.86
N TYR A 4 -44.36 -8.77 27.06
CA TYR A 4 -42.90 -8.75 27.15
C TYR A 4 -42.35 -7.33 27.05
N TYR A 5 -41.25 -6.98 27.73
CA TYR A 5 -40.19 -6.13 27.16
C TYR A 5 -38.85 -6.29 27.91
N ILE A 6 -37.94 -7.07 27.32
CA ILE A 6 -36.47 -6.93 27.41
C ILE A 6 -36.03 -6.99 25.94
N PRO A 7 -35.22 -6.06 25.37
CA PRO A 7 -33.80 -5.94 25.76
C PRO A 7 -33.06 -4.59 25.55
N LEU A 8 -32.27 -4.19 26.55
CA LEU A 8 -31.17 -3.22 26.41
C LEU A 8 -29.83 -3.94 26.05
N GLN A 9 -29.78 -4.63 24.92
CA GLN A 9 -28.57 -5.36 24.46
C GLN A 9 -28.21 -4.99 23.00
N GLN A 10 -28.14 -3.70 22.67
CA GLN A 10 -27.75 -3.27 21.31
C GLN A 10 -26.59 -2.26 21.25
N THR A 11 -25.73 -2.18 22.28
CA THR A 11 -24.64 -1.18 22.28
C THR A 11 -23.23 -1.75 22.09
N ILE A 12 -23.06 -3.04 21.77
CA ILE A 12 -21.72 -3.61 21.57
C ILE A 12 -21.69 -4.61 20.41
N LYS A 13 -21.87 -4.14 19.17
CA LYS A 13 -21.56 -4.96 17.97
C LYS A 13 -20.64 -4.30 16.92
N ASN A 14 -20.21 -3.05 17.11
CA ASN A 14 -19.38 -2.33 16.13
C ASN A 14 -17.87 -2.31 16.41
N PHE A 15 -17.42 -2.70 17.60
CA PHE A 15 -15.99 -2.70 17.96
C PHE A 15 -15.09 -3.70 17.19
N PRO A 16 -15.53 -4.90 16.78
CA PRO A 16 -14.64 -5.85 16.10
C PRO A 16 -14.30 -5.43 14.67
N VAL A 17 -15.24 -4.77 13.98
CA VAL A 17 -15.13 -4.45 12.55
C VAL A 17 -14.15 -3.29 12.32
N MET A 18 -14.19 -2.25 13.15
CA MET A 18 -13.28 -1.10 13.05
C MET A 18 -11.82 -1.47 13.34
N LYS A 19 -11.55 -2.35 14.32
CA LYS A 19 -10.20 -2.85 14.59
C LYS A 19 -9.66 -3.71 13.45
N SER A 20 -10.51 -4.56 12.85
CA SER A 20 -10.13 -5.36 11.68
C SER A 20 -9.81 -4.50 10.46
N TYR A 21 -10.57 -3.43 10.24
CA TYR A 21 -10.33 -2.43 9.20
C TYR A 21 -8.98 -1.74 9.37
N GLN A 22 -8.71 -1.19 10.56
CA GLN A 22 -7.45 -0.48 10.84
C GLN A 22 -6.24 -1.40 10.70
N ASN A 23 -6.35 -2.64 11.21
CA ASN A 23 -5.28 -3.64 11.06
C ASN A 23 -4.98 -3.98 9.60
N LYS A 24 -5.99 -4.00 8.72
CA LYS A 24 -5.76 -4.23 7.28
C LYS A 24 -5.02 -3.08 6.63
N LEU A 25 -5.40 -1.84 6.94
CA LEU A 25 -4.71 -0.65 6.42
C LEU A 25 -3.27 -0.56 6.95
N ASP A 26 -3.03 -0.85 8.22
CA ASP A 26 -1.68 -0.87 8.79
C ASP A 26 -0.79 -1.94 8.13
N ARG A 27 -1.35 -3.13 7.87
CA ARG A 27 -0.63 -4.18 7.12
C ARG A 27 -0.31 -3.74 5.70
N PHE A 28 -1.27 -3.14 4.99
CA PHE A 28 -1.03 -2.61 3.65
C PHE A 28 0.06 -1.51 3.67
N ARG A 29 0.00 -0.57 4.61
CA ARG A 29 1.01 0.47 4.79
C ARG A 29 2.40 -0.11 5.02
N SER A 30 2.51 -1.11 5.88
CA SER A 30 3.79 -1.77 6.16
C SER A 30 4.37 -2.46 4.92
N ILE A 31 3.53 -3.14 4.14
CA ILE A 31 3.95 -3.82 2.90
C ILE A 31 4.37 -2.78 1.86
N ALA A 32 3.53 -1.78 1.61
CA ALA A 32 3.80 -0.74 0.63
C ALA A 32 5.07 0.06 0.95
N LYS A 33 5.29 0.40 2.23
CA LYS A 33 6.53 1.04 2.67
C LYS A 33 7.74 0.14 2.40
N LYS A 34 7.64 -1.14 2.75
CA LYS A 34 8.72 -2.11 2.53
C LYS A 34 9.08 -2.21 1.05
N LEU A 35 8.08 -2.31 0.17
CA LEU A 35 8.27 -2.33 -1.28
C LEU A 35 8.99 -1.08 -1.80
N VAL A 36 8.59 0.11 -1.35
CA VAL A 36 9.29 1.36 -1.72
C VAL A 36 10.74 1.34 -1.26
N ASP A 37 10.98 0.94 -0.01
CA ASP A 37 12.32 0.92 0.57
C ASP A 37 13.23 -0.11 -0.14
N GLU A 38 12.71 -1.30 -0.49
CA GLU A 38 13.42 -2.34 -1.26
C GLU A 38 13.75 -1.88 -2.68
N HIS A 39 12.76 -1.37 -3.42
CA HIS A 39 12.97 -0.86 -4.78
C HIS A 39 13.94 0.32 -4.80
N SER A 40 13.89 1.20 -3.79
CA SER A 40 14.83 2.31 -3.68
C SER A 40 16.24 1.78 -3.43
N ALA A 41 16.41 0.85 -2.48
CA ALA A 41 17.73 0.28 -2.16
C ALA A 41 18.35 -0.45 -3.35
N GLU A 42 17.56 -1.22 -4.09
CA GLU A 42 18.01 -1.88 -5.32
C GLU A 42 18.38 -0.86 -6.40
N TYR A 43 17.56 0.17 -6.62
CA TYR A 43 17.85 1.22 -7.57
C TYR A 43 19.17 1.94 -7.26
N PHE A 44 19.40 2.35 -6.00
CA PHE A 44 20.65 2.99 -5.58
C PHE A 44 21.86 2.07 -5.75
N SER A 45 21.72 0.78 -5.41
CA SER A 45 22.79 -0.20 -5.56
C SER A 45 23.15 -0.39 -7.04
N ASN A 46 22.15 -0.52 -7.90
CA ASN A 46 22.33 -0.63 -9.35
C ASN A 46 22.94 0.64 -9.93
N GLN A 47 22.50 1.82 -9.48
CA GLN A 47 23.05 3.11 -9.91
C GLN A 47 24.55 3.22 -9.60
N GLN A 48 24.99 2.77 -8.41
CA GLN A 48 26.42 2.75 -8.07
C GLN A 48 27.23 1.86 -9.02
N VAL A 49 26.70 0.68 -9.36
CA VAL A 49 27.34 -0.26 -10.31
C VAL A 49 27.39 0.35 -11.72
N TYR A 50 26.30 0.94 -12.20
CA TYR A 50 26.25 1.57 -13.52
C TYR A 50 27.20 2.76 -13.62
N ASN A 51 27.31 3.57 -12.56
CA ASN A 51 28.28 4.67 -12.48
C ASN A 51 29.73 4.17 -12.52
N ASP A 52 30.06 3.09 -11.81
CA ASP A 52 31.40 2.47 -11.83
C ASP A 52 31.76 1.94 -13.23
N LEU A 53 30.77 1.38 -13.93
CA LEU A 53 30.92 0.86 -15.30
C LEU A 53 30.82 1.96 -16.39
N GLY A 54 30.52 3.20 -16.04
CA GLY A 54 30.33 4.31 -16.98
C GLY A 54 29.11 4.16 -17.91
N VAL A 55 28.08 3.42 -17.48
CA VAL A 55 26.87 3.14 -18.26
C VAL A 55 25.73 4.06 -17.83
N ASP A 56 25.23 4.91 -18.73
CA ASP A 56 24.07 5.77 -18.46
C ASP A 56 22.74 5.05 -18.75
N ASP A 57 22.45 3.99 -18.00
CA ASP A 57 21.16 3.26 -18.08
C ASP A 57 20.26 3.51 -16.86
N THR A 58 20.60 4.53 -16.07
CA THR A 58 19.93 4.89 -14.82
C THR A 58 18.46 5.27 -15.01
N SER A 59 18.11 5.80 -16.19
CA SER A 59 16.74 6.17 -16.56
C SER A 59 15.86 4.96 -16.89
N ALA A 60 16.39 3.94 -17.58
CA ALA A 60 15.64 2.73 -17.88
C ALA A 60 15.44 1.88 -16.63
N ALA A 61 16.48 1.75 -15.80
CA ALA A 61 16.40 1.10 -14.50
C ALA A 61 15.34 1.77 -13.59
N TYR A 62 15.34 3.11 -13.53
CA TYR A 62 14.34 3.86 -12.77
C TYR A 62 12.91 3.55 -13.24
N LYS A 63 12.65 3.60 -14.55
CA LYS A 63 11.34 3.28 -15.13
C LYS A 63 10.92 1.83 -14.86
N SER A 64 11.86 0.90 -14.91
CA SER A 64 11.61 -0.51 -14.62
C SER A 64 11.19 -0.73 -13.16
N HIS A 65 11.93 -0.14 -12.21
CA HIS A 65 11.56 -0.21 -10.79
C HIS A 65 10.23 0.49 -10.51
N LEU A 66 9.93 1.59 -11.18
CA LEU A 66 8.66 2.31 -11.06
C LEU A 66 7.47 1.46 -11.53
N ASP A 67 7.57 0.82 -12.71
CA ASP A 67 6.53 -0.06 -13.26
C ASP A 67 6.32 -1.30 -12.36
N SER A 68 7.41 -1.93 -11.94
CA SER A 68 7.36 -3.10 -11.07
C SER A 68 6.75 -2.77 -9.69
N LEU A 69 7.13 -1.64 -9.08
CA LEU A 69 6.55 -1.18 -7.83
C LEU A 69 5.05 -0.90 -7.98
N SER A 70 4.64 -0.24 -9.07
CA SER A 70 3.23 0.05 -9.35
C SER A 70 2.41 -1.23 -9.42
N LYS A 71 2.90 -2.25 -10.14
CA LYS A 71 2.24 -3.55 -10.26
C LYS A 71 2.11 -4.26 -8.92
N GLN A 72 3.19 -4.33 -8.14
CA GLN A 72 3.18 -4.99 -6.83
C GLN A 72 2.23 -4.28 -5.85
N LEU A 73 2.19 -2.95 -5.85
CA LEU A 73 1.23 -2.19 -5.03
C LEU A 73 -0.22 -2.46 -5.45
N GLU A 74 -0.49 -2.58 -6.75
CA GLU A 74 -1.82 -2.90 -7.27
C GLU A 74 -2.26 -4.32 -6.89
N GLU A 75 -1.37 -5.32 -7.03
CA GLU A 75 -1.64 -6.70 -6.64
C GLU A 75 -1.97 -6.82 -5.14
N GLN A 76 -1.18 -6.15 -4.30
CA GLN A 76 -1.46 -6.07 -2.86
C GLN A 76 -2.80 -5.36 -2.63
N ALA A 77 -3.06 -4.24 -3.30
CA ALA A 77 -4.32 -3.53 -3.15
C ALA A 77 -5.53 -4.41 -3.48
N GLN A 78 -5.47 -5.16 -4.58
CA GLN A 78 -6.52 -6.10 -4.98
C GLN A 78 -6.74 -7.19 -3.93
N TYR A 79 -5.67 -7.81 -3.42
CA TYR A 79 -5.76 -8.82 -2.37
C TYR A 79 -6.47 -8.28 -1.11
N PHE A 80 -6.12 -7.07 -0.68
CA PHE A 80 -6.71 -6.46 0.50
C PHE A 80 -8.18 -6.04 0.29
N VAL A 81 -8.54 -5.56 -0.91
CA VAL A 81 -9.92 -5.20 -1.25
C VAL A 81 -10.81 -6.46 -1.36
N MET A 82 -10.34 -7.53 -2.00
CA MET A 82 -11.10 -8.78 -2.13
C MET A 82 -11.45 -9.40 -0.77
N THR A 83 -10.56 -9.27 0.21
CA THR A 83 -10.77 -9.82 1.57
C THR A 83 -11.69 -8.96 2.45
N ALA A 84 -12.16 -7.79 1.98
CA ALA A 84 -12.90 -6.83 2.79
C ALA A 84 -14.40 -7.14 3.00
N ARG A 85 -15.06 -7.88 2.09
CA ARG A 85 -16.50 -8.29 2.10
C ARG A 85 -17.57 -7.19 2.29
N ALA A 86 -17.51 -6.32 3.30
CA ALA A 86 -18.45 -5.21 3.57
C ALA A 86 -17.69 -3.96 4.08
N GLY A 87 -17.96 -2.79 3.51
CA GLY A 87 -17.16 -1.57 3.71
C GLY A 87 -15.97 -1.42 2.74
N ALA A 88 -15.96 -2.21 1.67
CA ALA A 88 -14.87 -2.30 0.71
C ALA A 88 -14.57 -0.99 -0.05
N GLU A 89 -15.58 -0.14 -0.32
CA GLU A 89 -15.35 1.11 -1.05
C GLU A 89 -14.49 2.11 -0.26
N ALA A 90 -14.72 2.24 1.05
CA ALA A 90 -13.88 3.07 1.91
C ALA A 90 -12.45 2.50 2.03
N ILE A 91 -12.30 1.18 2.13
CA ILE A 91 -10.98 0.51 2.12
C ILE A 91 -10.28 0.76 0.78
N LYS A 92 -11.01 0.62 -0.33
CA LYS A 92 -10.47 0.76 -1.68
C LYS A 92 -9.98 2.17 -1.95
N GLN A 93 -10.73 3.19 -1.53
CA GLN A 93 -10.30 4.59 -1.63
C GLN A 93 -9.03 4.85 -0.81
N GLU A 94 -9.00 4.39 0.44
CA GLU A 94 -7.82 4.54 1.31
C GLU A 94 -6.60 3.81 0.75
N ILE A 95 -6.75 2.56 0.31
CA ILE A 95 -5.68 1.76 -0.30
C ILE A 95 -5.18 2.43 -1.58
N SER A 96 -6.08 2.90 -2.45
CA SER A 96 -5.70 3.62 -3.67
C SER A 96 -4.92 4.90 -3.36
N GLY A 97 -5.35 5.66 -2.35
CA GLY A 97 -4.61 6.83 -1.85
C GLY A 97 -3.23 6.47 -1.30
N LEU A 98 -3.11 5.33 -0.60
CA LEU A 98 -1.84 4.82 -0.12
C LEU A 98 -0.92 4.37 -1.26
N CYS A 99 -1.42 3.66 -2.28
CA CYS A 99 -0.64 3.31 -3.47
C CYS A 99 -0.03 4.57 -4.10
N ARG A 100 -0.85 5.60 -4.31
CA ARG A 100 -0.39 6.87 -4.89
C ARG A 100 0.69 7.53 -4.03
N LYS A 101 0.46 7.60 -2.71
CA LYS A 101 1.42 8.16 -1.76
C LYS A 101 2.77 7.44 -1.80
N TYR A 102 2.77 6.12 -1.84
CA TYR A 102 4.01 5.34 -1.84
C TYR A 102 4.73 5.40 -3.18
N MET A 103 3.99 5.48 -4.29
CA MET A 103 4.56 5.79 -5.60
C MET A 103 5.22 7.17 -5.62
N ASP A 104 4.55 8.20 -5.11
CA ASP A 104 5.12 9.55 -4.99
C ASP A 104 6.38 9.55 -4.12
N GLN A 105 6.41 8.77 -3.04
CA GLN A 105 7.60 8.63 -2.20
C GLN A 105 8.77 7.99 -2.96
N PHE A 106 8.52 6.97 -3.78
CA PHE A 106 9.55 6.38 -4.62
C PHE A 106 10.08 7.40 -5.64
N VAL A 107 9.20 8.14 -6.32
CA VAL A 107 9.57 9.18 -7.28
C VAL A 107 10.42 10.26 -6.59
N GLN A 108 9.96 10.82 -5.47
CA GLN A 108 10.68 11.87 -4.75
C GLN A 108 12.09 11.46 -4.30
N ARG A 109 12.30 10.18 -4.01
CA ARG A 109 13.59 9.66 -3.54
C ARG A 109 14.54 9.30 -4.67
N ASN A 110 14.02 8.81 -5.78
CA ASN A 110 14.81 8.12 -6.80
C ASN A 110 14.75 8.78 -8.18
N GLN A 111 13.96 9.84 -8.37
CA GLN A 111 13.89 10.55 -9.64
C GLN A 111 15.28 11.10 -10.01
N PRO A 112 15.84 10.72 -11.17
CA PRO A 112 17.14 11.22 -11.59
C PRO A 112 17.06 12.74 -11.83
N THR A 113 17.93 13.47 -11.14
CA THR A 113 18.12 14.91 -11.34
C THR A 113 19.14 15.06 -12.47
N TYR A 114 18.65 15.32 -13.68
CA TYR A 114 19.49 15.68 -14.82
C TYR A 114 20.06 17.09 -14.66
#